data_AF-A0A174ZC28-F1
#
_entry.id   AF-A0A174ZC28-F1
#
_cell.length_a   1.000
_cell.length_b   1.000
_cell.length_c   1.000
_cell.angle_alpha   90.00
_cell.angle_beta   90.00
_cell.angle_gamma   90.00
#
_symmetry.space_group_name_H-M   'P 1'
#
loop_
_entity.id
_entity.type
_entity.pdbx_description
1 polymer ?
#
loop_
_entity_poly.entity_id
_entity_poly.type
_entity_poly.pdbx_seq_one_letter_code
_entity_poly.pdbx_strand_id
1 'polypeptide(L)'
;MSVFKKQRKWIYIAFVIITVIIIAIIIIPKLTGNFLIGSWETSDGLRRYTFDENTLTVSSKINSYSKLYGYSYKNNTLALQDSGNTKYYTVTIKGSEIVISSADSDSPEILHRVE
;
A
#
# COMPACT_ATOMS: atom_id res chain seq x y z
N MET A 1 19.53 35.06 31.21
CA MET A 1 18.21 35.19 30.53
C MET A 1 18.25 34.97 29.01
N SER A 2 19.28 35.43 28.27
CA SER A 2 19.35 35.34 26.79
C SER A 2 19.62 33.92 26.24
N VAL A 3 20.48 33.14 26.90
CA VAL A 3 20.89 31.79 26.45
C VAL A 3 19.73 30.79 26.40
N PHE A 4 18.84 30.83 27.41
CA PHE A 4 17.64 29.97 27.47
C PHE A 4 16.63 30.26 26.34
N LYS A 5 16.46 31.53 25.92
CA LYS A 5 15.59 31.87 24.78
C LYS A 5 16.14 31.32 23.46
N LYS A 6 17.47 31.34 23.29
CA LYS A 6 18.14 30.80 22.10
C LYS A 6 18.02 29.29 22.04
N GLN A 7 18.24 28.56 23.14
CA GLN A 7 18.05 27.10 23.19
C GLN A 7 16.60 26.68 22.92
N ARG A 8 15.59 27.37 23.47
CA ARG A 8 14.18 27.04 23.19
C ARG A 8 13.81 27.20 21.71
N LYS A 9 14.38 28.19 21.00
CA LYS A 9 14.19 28.34 19.55
C LYS A 9 14.77 27.16 18.77
N TRP A 10 15.96 26.70 19.13
CA TRP A 10 16.57 25.51 18.49
C TRP A 10 15.78 24.24 18.75
N ILE A 11 15.25 24.05 19.97
CA ILE A 11 14.37 22.93 20.31
C ILE A 11 13.10 22.95 19.46
N TYR A 12 12.47 24.13 19.31
CA TYR A 12 11.27 24.26 18.49
C TYR A 12 11.55 23.96 17.00
N ILE A 13 12.67 24.47 16.46
CA ILE A 13 13.07 24.18 15.08
C ILE A 13 13.32 22.68 14.89
N ALA A 14 14.03 22.04 15.82
CA ALA A 14 14.28 20.60 15.77
C ALA A 14 12.97 19.80 15.83
N PHE A 15 12.04 20.19 16.71
CA PHE A 15 10.73 19.56 16.82
C PHE A 15 9.94 19.65 15.50
N VAL A 16 9.88 20.83 14.89
CA VAL A 16 9.20 21.04 13.60
C VAL A 16 9.80 20.17 12.50
N ILE A 17 11.13 20.12 12.39
CA ILE A 17 11.83 19.29 11.41
C ILE A 17 11.48 17.80 11.60
N ILE A 18 11.55 17.30 12.84
CA ILE A 18 11.22 15.91 13.16
C ILE A 18 9.76 15.59 12.81
N THR A 19 8.82 16.48 13.15
CA THR A 19 7.40 16.28 12.81
C THR A 19 7.19 16.19 11.29
N VAL A 20 7.82 17.08 10.51
CA VAL A 20 7.73 17.06 9.04
C VAL A 20 8.31 15.76 8.47
N ILE A 21 9.45 15.29 8.99
CA ILE A 21 10.07 14.04 8.58
C ILE A 21 9.16 12.84 8.86
N ILE A 22 8.56 12.77 10.05
CA ILE A 22 7.64 11.68 10.42
C ILE A 22 6.43 11.65 9.48
N ILE A 23 5.82 12.81 9.21
CA ILE A 23 4.68 12.91 8.29
C ILE A 23 5.07 12.44 6.89
N ALA A 24 6.24 12.85 6.39
CA ALA A 24 6.74 12.44 5.09
C ALA A 24 6.94 10.91 5.02
N ILE A 25 7.54 10.30 6.04
CA ILE A 25 7.74 8.85 6.12
C ILE A 25 6.41 8.08 6.09
N ILE A 26 5.35 8.63 6.69
CA ILE A 26 4.03 7.99 6.71
C ILE A 26 3.29 8.16 5.37
N ILE A 27 3.38 9.33 4.75
CA ILE A 27 2.59 9.67 3.55
C ILE A 27 3.25 9.17 2.27
N ILE A 28 4.58 9.25 2.13
CA ILE A 28 5.30 8.90 0.89
C ILE A 28 5.00 7.46 0.45
N PRO A 29 5.12 6.42 1.29
CA PRO A 29 4.82 5.05 0.88
C PRO A 29 3.37 4.89 0.39
N LYS A 30 2.42 5.59 1.02
CA LYS A 30 1.00 5.59 0.64
C LYS A 30 0.73 6.31 -0.67
N LEU A 31 1.56 7.26 -1.07
CA LEU A 31 1.46 7.98 -2.35
C LEU A 31 2.10 7.19 -3.49
N THR A 32 3.23 6.54 -3.23
CA THR A 32 3.98 5.79 -4.26
C THR A 32 3.47 4.36 -4.44
N GLY A 33 2.77 3.81 -3.46
CA GLY A 33 2.32 2.40 -3.49
C GLY A 33 3.38 1.41 -3.05
N ASN A 34 4.55 1.86 -2.58
CA ASN A 34 5.65 0.97 -2.16
C ASN A 34 5.25 -0.01 -1.05
N PHE A 35 4.21 0.31 -0.27
CA PHE A 35 3.68 -0.59 0.75
C PHE A 35 3.07 -1.87 0.16
N LEU A 36 2.64 -1.85 -1.11
CA LEU A 36 2.08 -3.03 -1.79
C LEU A 36 3.15 -4.05 -2.15
N ILE A 37 4.41 -3.63 -2.34
CA ILE A 37 5.48 -4.49 -2.83
C ILE A 37 5.70 -5.67 -1.88
N GLY A 38 5.75 -6.87 -2.46
CA GLY A 38 5.92 -8.13 -1.76
C GLY A 38 4.75 -9.10 -1.97
N SER A 39 4.75 -10.18 -1.18
CA SER A 39 3.72 -11.21 -1.25
C SER A 39 2.61 -10.97 -0.22
N TRP A 40 1.38 -11.21 -0.66
CA TRP A 40 0.17 -11.09 0.12
C TRP A 40 -0.71 -12.31 -0.13
N GLU A 41 -1.49 -12.71 0.85
CA GLU A 41 -2.36 -13.88 0.76
C GLU A 41 -3.75 -13.53 1.29
N THR A 42 -4.79 -14.06 0.65
CA THR A 42 -6.16 -13.91 1.13
C THR A 42 -6.31 -14.53 2.51
N SER A 43 -7.30 -14.06 3.28
CA SER A 43 -7.58 -14.57 4.64
C SER A 43 -7.86 -16.08 4.69
N ASP A 44 -8.35 -16.66 3.59
CA ASP A 44 -8.62 -18.09 3.43
C ASP A 44 -7.38 -18.90 2.99
N GLY A 45 -6.26 -18.24 2.66
CA GLY A 45 -5.02 -18.86 2.21
C GLY A 45 -5.05 -19.39 0.76
N LEU A 46 -6.15 -19.17 0.03
CA LEU A 46 -6.41 -19.81 -1.26
C LEU A 46 -5.80 -19.07 -2.44
N ARG A 47 -5.59 -17.75 -2.31
CA ARG A 47 -5.02 -16.90 -3.35
C ARG A 47 -3.84 -16.10 -2.81
N ARG A 48 -2.77 -16.06 -3.60
CA ARG A 48 -1.56 -15.28 -3.33
C ARG A 48 -1.38 -14.21 -4.39
N TYR A 49 -1.07 -13.01 -3.95
CA TYR A 49 -0.87 -11.79 -4.71
C TYR A 49 0.56 -11.35 -4.49
N THR A 50 1.39 -11.40 -5.53
CA THR A 50 2.78 -10.94 -5.48
C THR A 50 2.89 -9.66 -6.30
N PHE A 51 3.09 -8.54 -5.61
CA PHE A 51 3.30 -7.23 -6.22
C PHE A 51 4.79 -6.97 -6.37
N ASP A 52 5.23 -6.84 -7.62
CA ASP A 52 6.54 -6.30 -7.97
C ASP A 52 6.41 -4.81 -8.32
N GLU A 53 7.40 -4.18 -8.94
CA GLU A 53 7.38 -2.73 -9.21
C GLU A 53 6.17 -2.28 -10.04
N ASN A 54 5.81 -3.02 -11.10
CA ASN A 54 4.71 -2.67 -12.02
C ASN A 54 3.83 -3.86 -12.40
N THR A 55 4.12 -5.04 -11.86
CA THR A 55 3.43 -6.28 -12.19
C THR A 55 2.83 -6.91 -10.94
N LEU A 56 1.62 -7.44 -11.09
CA LEU A 56 0.93 -8.20 -10.06
C LEU A 56 0.76 -9.63 -10.56
N THR A 57 1.33 -10.59 -9.84
CA THR A 57 1.06 -12.01 -10.08
C THR A 57 0.01 -12.48 -9.10
N VAL A 58 -1.14 -12.93 -9.60
CA VAL A 58 -2.18 -13.58 -8.80
C VAL A 58 -2.13 -15.08 -9.05
N SER A 59 -1.84 -15.85 -8.02
CA SER A 59 -1.86 -17.30 -8.06
C SER A 59 -2.92 -17.88 -7.13
N SER A 60 -3.50 -19.02 -7.51
CA SER A 60 -4.47 -19.74 -6.70
C SER A 60 -3.98 -21.15 -6.41
N LYS A 61 -3.99 -21.54 -5.14
CA LYS A 61 -3.57 -22.87 -4.69
C LYS A 61 -4.55 -23.97 -5.10
N ILE A 62 -5.84 -23.68 -5.21
CA ILE A 62 -6.87 -24.69 -5.53
C ILE A 62 -6.76 -25.15 -6.98
N ASN A 63 -6.63 -24.21 -7.90
CA ASN A 63 -6.72 -24.49 -9.33
C ASN A 63 -5.36 -24.49 -10.05
N SER A 64 -4.25 -24.36 -9.31
CA SER A 64 -2.88 -24.16 -9.85
C SER A 64 -2.81 -23.06 -10.91
N TYR A 65 -3.69 -22.08 -10.80
CA TYR A 65 -3.81 -20.97 -11.73
C TYR A 65 -2.82 -19.89 -11.34
N SER A 66 -2.12 -19.32 -12.31
CA SER A 66 -1.29 -18.13 -12.13
C SER A 66 -1.54 -17.18 -13.29
N LYS A 67 -1.78 -15.91 -12.96
CA LYS A 67 -1.95 -14.86 -13.96
C LYS A 67 -1.17 -13.61 -13.58
N LEU A 68 -0.49 -13.07 -14.57
CA LEU A 68 0.24 -11.82 -14.50
C LEU A 68 -0.64 -10.68 -14.99
N TYR A 69 -0.65 -9.60 -14.23
CA TYR A 69 -1.33 -8.35 -14.54
C TYR A 69 -0.31 -7.22 -14.55
N GLY A 70 -0.49 -6.24 -15.44
CA GLY A 70 0.09 -4.92 -15.22
C GLY A 70 -0.69 -4.23 -14.11
N TYR A 71 -0.04 -3.50 -13.22
CA TYR A 71 -0.76 -2.68 -12.25
C TYR A 71 -0.19 -1.28 -12.11
N SER A 72 -1.04 -0.37 -11.66
CA SER A 72 -0.65 0.96 -11.20
C SER A 72 -1.46 1.30 -9.96
N TYR A 73 -0.81 1.93 -9.00
CA TYR A 73 -1.45 2.39 -7.78
C TYR A 73 -1.28 3.90 -7.62
N LYS A 74 -2.39 4.61 -7.43
CA LYS A 74 -2.40 6.06 -7.18
C LYS A 74 -3.64 6.45 -6.41
N ASN A 75 -3.48 7.32 -5.40
CA ASN A 75 -4.61 7.88 -4.63
C ASN A 75 -5.60 6.81 -4.14
N ASN A 76 -5.08 5.75 -3.51
CA ASN A 76 -5.87 4.61 -3.01
C ASN A 76 -6.62 3.83 -4.10
N THR A 77 -6.32 4.06 -5.37
CA THR A 77 -6.91 3.33 -6.50
C THR A 77 -5.85 2.41 -7.11
N LEU A 78 -6.18 1.12 -7.21
CA LEU A 78 -5.40 0.11 -7.90
C LEU A 78 -6.04 -0.14 -9.27
N ALA A 79 -5.31 0.17 -10.33
CA ALA A 79 -5.69 -0.19 -11.69
C ALA A 79 -4.98 -1.50 -12.05
N LEU A 80 -5.75 -2.53 -12.40
CA LEU A 80 -5.26 -3.81 -12.90
C LEU A 80 -5.53 -3.93 -14.39
N GLN A 81 -4.47 -4.08 -15.17
CA GLN A 81 -4.53 -4.21 -16.61
C GLN A 81 -4.34 -5.67 -17.04
N ASP A 82 -5.26 -6.14 -17.88
CA ASP A 82 -5.26 -7.47 -18.48
C ASP A 82 -5.71 -7.40 -19.93
N SER A 83 -4.82 -7.73 -20.86
CA SER A 83 -5.10 -8.06 -22.28
C SER A 83 -6.29 -7.33 -22.94
N GLY A 84 -6.37 -6.00 -22.77
CA GLY A 84 -7.42 -5.16 -23.38
C GLY A 84 -8.48 -4.60 -22.42
N ASN A 85 -8.43 -4.93 -21.13
CA ASN A 85 -9.31 -4.37 -20.11
C ASN A 85 -8.51 -3.84 -18.90
N THR A 86 -8.98 -2.74 -18.32
CA THR A 86 -8.45 -2.19 -17.07
C THR A 86 -9.56 -2.18 -16.04
N LYS A 87 -9.33 -2.89 -14.93
CA LYS A 87 -10.24 -2.90 -13.78
C LYS A 87 -9.69 -1.99 -12.70
N TYR A 88 -10.59 -1.30 -12.00
CA TYR A 88 -10.25 -0.36 -10.95
C TYR A 88 -10.76 -0.86 -9.61
N TYR A 89 -9.90 -0.81 -8.60
CA TYR A 89 -10.20 -1.23 -7.24
C TYR A 89 -9.81 -0.12 -6.26
N THR A 90 -10.56 -0.01 -5.18
CA THR A 90 -10.19 0.86 -4.05
C THR A 90 -9.37 0.04 -3.07
N VAL A 91 -8.23 0.58 -2.65
CA VAL A 91 -7.33 -0.04 -1.68
C VAL A 91 -7.36 0.76 -0.39
N THR A 92 -7.65 0.07 0.71
CA THR A 92 -7.60 0.64 2.06
C THR A 92 -6.58 -0.11 2.89
N ILE A 93 -5.67 0.62 3.52
CA ILE A 93 -4.66 0.04 4.43
C ILE A 93 -5.21 0.08 5.86
N LYS A 94 -5.27 -1.07 6.53
CA LYS A 94 -5.69 -1.21 7.93
C LYS A 94 -4.57 -1.90 8.72
N GLY A 95 -3.65 -1.10 9.26
CA GLY A 95 -2.48 -1.65 9.95
C GLY A 95 -1.57 -2.41 8.98
N SER A 96 -1.44 -3.73 9.19
CA SER A 96 -0.66 -4.64 8.35
C SER A 96 -1.48 -5.30 7.24
N GLU A 97 -2.78 -5.04 7.15
CA GLU A 97 -3.67 -5.61 6.14
C GLU A 97 -3.97 -4.60 5.03
N ILE A 98 -4.19 -5.12 3.83
CA ILE A 98 -4.75 -4.35 2.72
C ILE A 98 -6.12 -4.92 2.37
N VAL A 99 -7.08 -4.01 2.21
CA VAL A 99 -8.46 -4.31 1.83
C VAL A 99 -8.68 -3.77 0.43
N ILE A 100 -8.99 -4.65 -0.51
CA ILE A 100 -9.24 -4.33 -1.92
C ILE A 100 -10.74 -4.47 -2.18
N SER A 101 -11.42 -3.39 -2.55
CA SER A 101 -12.83 -3.41 -2.92
C SER A 101 -13.03 -3.02 -4.38
N SER A 102 -14.04 -3.61 -5.02
CA SER A 102 -14.51 -3.22 -6.34
C SER A 102 -15.84 -2.47 -6.20
N ALA A 103 -16.13 -1.51 -7.07
CA ALA A 103 -17.46 -0.90 -7.13
C ALA A 103 -18.55 -1.91 -7.53
N ASP A 104 -18.17 -2.98 -8.23
CA ASP A 104 -19.08 -4.01 -8.73
C ASP A 104 -19.26 -5.20 -7.74
N SER A 105 -18.64 -5.15 -6.55
CA SER A 105 -18.69 -6.23 -5.56
C SER A 105 -18.79 -5.69 -4.14
N ASP A 106 -19.83 -6.11 -3.41
CA ASP A 106 -20.00 -5.80 -1.99
C ASP A 106 -19.04 -6.58 -1.08
N SER A 107 -18.34 -7.57 -1.62
CA SER A 107 -17.38 -8.40 -0.88
C SER A 107 -15.94 -7.92 -1.17
N PRO A 108 -15.28 -7.21 -0.23
CA PRO A 108 -13.88 -6.84 -0.40
C PRO A 108 -12.96 -8.04 -0.17
N GLU A 109 -11.82 -8.04 -0.84
CA GLU A 109 -10.74 -8.99 -0.58
C GLU A 109 -9.80 -8.42 0.49
N ILE A 110 -9.57 -9.20 1.55
CA ILE A 110 -8.65 -8.85 2.63
C ILE A 110 -7.37 -9.67 2.45
N LEU A 111 -6.26 -8.98 2.25
CA LEU A 111 -4.96 -9.58 2.04
C LEU A 111 -4.03 -9.32 3.24
N HIS A 112 -3.34 -10.37 3.64
CA HIS A 112 -2.36 -10.41 4.71
C HIS A 112 -0.97 -10.53 4.12
N ARG A 113 0.00 -9.78 4.65
CA ARG A 113 1.38 -9.84 4.15
C ARG A 113 2.00 -11.19 4.49
N VAL A 114 2.72 -11.77 3.54
CA VAL A 114 3.45 -13.03 3.69
C VAL A 114 4.92 -12.77 3.36
N GLU A 115 5.81 -13.16 4.26
CA GLU A 115 7.27 -13.08 4.08
C GLU A 115 7.81 -14.22 3.20
#